data_AF-A0A8C0JFK5-F1
#
_entry.id   AF-A0A8C0JFK5-F1
#
_cell.length_a   1.000
_cell.length_b   1.000
_cell.length_c   1.000
_cell.angle_alpha   90.00
_cell.angle_beta   90.00
_cell.angle_gamma   90.00
#
_symmetry.space_group_name_H-M   'P 1'
#
loop_
_entity.id
_entity.type
_entity.pdbx_description
1 polymer ?
#
loop_
_entity_poly.entity_id
_entity_poly.type
_entity_poly.pdbx_seq_one_letter_code
_entity_poly.pdbx_strand_id
1 'polypeptide(L)'
;VNLLTLLREYSTSGRLDNITQVMSLHTQYLESFLRSQFYMLAACVPLLGWRWFGMKEKLFLEPGSQSHPIHIHSHTLSVLVSRAHIFTLSILFSFQKLVKTGENNWSLPELVHAVVLLAHYHALASFVFGSGINPERDPDTSNGFRLIAVNKFCVCDLANDNIENASLTSSNFGIADSLSELEALMERMKRLQEEKEEEEASQEEMATRFEKEKKESLLVVTGDTPSPYISFDDEMVSTSDVSRYIEDPGFGYKDFARRGEEHLPTFRAQDYTWENHGFSLVNRLYSDIGHLLDEKFRMVYNLTYNTMATHEDVDTTMLRRALFNYVHCMFGIRYDDYDYGEVNQLLERSLKVYIKTVTCYPERTTKRMYDSYWRQFKHSEKVHVNLLLMEARMQAELLYALRAITRHLT
;
A
#
# COMPACT_ATOMS: atom_id res chain seq x y z
N VAL A 1 -20.86 -7.35 12.37
CA VAL A 1 -20.14 -8.63 12.52
C VAL A 1 -18.98 -8.39 13.47
N ASN A 2 -18.78 -9.22 14.51
CA ASN A 2 -17.69 -9.04 15.49
C ASN A 2 -16.39 -9.67 14.93
N LEU A 3 -15.22 -9.11 15.26
CA LEU A 3 -13.89 -9.58 14.87
C LEU A 3 -13.71 -11.10 15.04
N LEU A 4 -14.20 -11.70 16.13
CA LEU A 4 -14.10 -13.15 16.34
C LEU A 4 -14.86 -13.98 15.29
N THR A 5 -15.97 -13.45 14.77
CA THR A 5 -16.73 -14.09 13.69
C THR A 5 -15.95 -14.00 12.38
N LEU A 6 -15.37 -12.83 12.08
CA LEU A 6 -14.55 -12.64 10.87
C LEU A 6 -13.31 -13.53 10.89
N LEU A 7 -12.58 -13.58 12.01
CA LEU A 7 -11.40 -14.43 12.13
C LEU A 7 -11.74 -15.91 11.96
N ARG A 8 -12.92 -16.36 12.41
CA ARG A 8 -13.37 -17.74 12.18
C ARG A 8 -13.68 -18.01 10.72
N GLU A 9 -14.25 -17.04 9.99
CA GLU A 9 -14.54 -17.17 8.56
C GLU A 9 -13.26 -17.14 7.70
N TYR A 10 -12.24 -16.39 8.12
CA TYR A 10 -10.93 -16.32 7.46
C TYR A 10 -9.97 -17.45 7.86
N SER A 11 -10.31 -18.22 8.90
CA SER A 11 -9.48 -19.34 9.35
C SER A 11 -9.96 -20.66 8.75
N THR A 12 -9.22 -21.20 7.78
CA THR A 12 -9.63 -22.40 7.05
C THR A 12 -9.20 -23.71 7.69
N SER A 13 -8.28 -23.67 8.65
CA SER A 13 -7.73 -24.83 9.37
C SER A 13 -7.60 -24.61 10.89
N GLY A 14 -8.21 -23.55 11.43
CA GLY A 14 -7.95 -23.07 12.78
C GLY A 14 -6.67 -22.22 12.90
N ARG A 15 -5.98 -21.98 11.79
CA ARG A 15 -4.85 -21.04 11.67
C ARG A 15 -5.26 -19.80 10.86
N LEU A 16 -4.77 -18.63 11.24
CA LEU A 16 -4.89 -17.39 10.47
C LEU A 16 -3.88 -17.41 9.32
N ASP A 17 -4.23 -16.86 8.15
CA ASP A 17 -3.26 -16.66 7.07
C ASP A 17 -2.15 -15.67 7.48
N ASN A 18 -1.01 -15.71 6.80
CA ASN A 18 0.17 -14.91 7.14
C ASN A 18 -0.08 -13.39 7.03
N ILE A 19 -0.98 -12.93 6.15
CA ILE A 19 -1.35 -11.52 6.06
C ILE A 19 -2.10 -11.11 7.32
N THR A 20 -3.11 -11.88 7.69
CA THR A 20 -3.93 -11.67 8.89
C THR A 20 -3.08 -11.75 10.16
N GLN A 21 -2.10 -12.67 10.23
CA GLN A 21 -1.16 -12.75 11.34
C GLN A 21 -0.36 -11.46 11.51
N VAL A 22 0.24 -10.91 10.43
CA VAL A 22 1.03 -9.67 10.53
C VAL A 22 0.14 -8.46 10.82
N MET A 23 -1.05 -8.37 10.20
CA MET A 23 -2.01 -7.30 10.47
C MET A 23 -2.54 -7.34 11.91
N SER A 24 -2.53 -8.49 12.59
CA SER A 24 -2.99 -8.63 13.97
C SER A 24 -2.16 -7.88 15.00
N LEU A 25 -0.94 -7.43 14.64
CA LEU A 25 -0.16 -6.48 15.44
C LEU A 25 -0.91 -5.16 15.68
N HIS A 26 -1.90 -4.85 14.84
CA HIS A 26 -2.80 -3.71 14.96
C HIS A 26 -4.26 -4.15 14.85
N THR A 27 -4.80 -4.75 15.92
CA THR A 27 -6.16 -5.33 15.95
C THR A 27 -7.27 -4.35 15.54
N GLN A 28 -7.15 -3.07 15.91
CA GLN A 28 -8.07 -2.00 15.51
C GLN A 28 -8.11 -1.83 13.98
N TYR A 29 -6.95 -1.96 13.32
CA TYR A 29 -6.86 -1.99 11.87
C TYR A 29 -7.44 -3.26 11.28
N LEU A 30 -7.05 -4.41 11.83
CA LEU A 30 -7.45 -5.71 11.32
C LEU A 30 -8.98 -5.83 11.22
N GLU A 31 -9.72 -5.34 12.22
CA GLU A 31 -11.19 -5.38 12.17
C GLU A 31 -11.76 -4.58 10.98
N SER A 32 -11.29 -3.36 10.78
CA SER A 32 -11.72 -2.50 9.66
C SER A 32 -11.36 -3.12 8.31
N PHE A 33 -10.15 -3.69 8.22
CA PHE A 33 -9.67 -4.39 7.04
C PHE A 33 -10.55 -5.59 6.70
N LEU A 34 -10.74 -6.53 7.64
CA LEU A 34 -11.52 -7.75 7.42
C LEU A 34 -12.99 -7.45 7.07
N ARG A 35 -13.60 -6.44 7.70
CA ARG A 35 -14.96 -6.01 7.35
C ARG A 35 -15.05 -5.53 5.91
N SER A 36 -14.11 -4.68 5.48
CA SER A 36 -14.07 -4.19 4.10
C SER A 36 -13.77 -5.31 3.10
N GLN A 37 -12.80 -6.18 3.40
CA GLN A 37 -12.39 -7.28 2.52
C GLN A 37 -13.50 -8.32 2.36
N PHE A 38 -14.17 -8.68 3.46
CA PHE A 38 -15.30 -9.58 3.43
C PHE A 38 -16.43 -9.02 2.56
N TYR A 39 -16.76 -7.73 2.74
CA TYR A 39 -17.81 -7.09 1.92
C TYR A 39 -17.45 -7.06 0.43
N MET A 40 -16.21 -6.69 0.11
CA MET A 40 -15.71 -6.66 -1.26
C MET A 40 -15.83 -8.03 -1.94
N LEU A 41 -15.46 -9.11 -1.24
CA LEU A 41 -15.47 -10.47 -1.78
C LEU A 41 -16.86 -11.12 -1.77
N ALA A 42 -17.66 -10.91 -0.73
CA ALA A 42 -19.02 -11.44 -0.65
C ALA A 42 -19.92 -10.80 -1.72
N ALA A 43 -19.76 -9.50 -1.99
CA ALA A 43 -20.49 -8.79 -3.03
C ALA A 43 -20.01 -9.15 -4.46
N CYS A 44 -18.83 -9.77 -4.64
CA CYS A 44 -18.36 -10.22 -5.97
C CYS A 44 -19.22 -11.33 -6.56
N VAL A 45 -19.75 -12.21 -5.70
CA VAL A 45 -20.44 -13.43 -6.12
C VAL A 45 -21.73 -13.13 -6.91
N PRO A 46 -22.59 -12.18 -6.50
CA PRO A 46 -23.83 -11.89 -7.23
C PRO A 46 -23.65 -10.92 -8.41
N LEU A 47 -22.74 -9.95 -8.32
CA LEU A 47 -22.64 -8.85 -9.29
C LEU A 47 -21.83 -9.19 -10.54
N LEU A 48 -20.84 -10.08 -10.43
CA LEU A 48 -19.88 -10.29 -11.51
C LEU A 48 -19.95 -11.70 -12.12
N GLY A 49 -20.78 -12.60 -11.57
CA GLY A 49 -21.16 -13.90 -12.17
C GLY A 49 -20.07 -14.58 -13.01
N TRP A 50 -20.37 -14.83 -14.30
CA TRP A 50 -19.47 -15.48 -15.26
C TRP A 50 -18.22 -14.67 -15.61
N ARG A 51 -18.25 -13.33 -15.48
CA ARG A 51 -17.06 -12.47 -15.70
C ARG A 51 -16.06 -12.62 -14.55
N TRP A 52 -16.56 -12.78 -13.33
CA TRP A 52 -15.73 -13.19 -12.20
C TRP A 52 -15.25 -14.61 -12.36
N PHE A 53 -16.04 -15.56 -12.88
CA PHE A 53 -15.52 -16.88 -13.24
C PHE A 53 -14.43 -16.82 -14.31
N GLY A 54 -14.55 -15.98 -15.33
CA GLY A 54 -13.50 -15.76 -16.33
C GLY A 54 -12.27 -15.04 -15.78
N MET A 55 -12.44 -14.09 -14.85
CA MET A 55 -11.33 -13.51 -14.06
C MET A 55 -10.75 -14.53 -13.08
N LYS A 56 -11.56 -15.43 -12.51
CA LYS A 56 -11.16 -16.49 -11.56
C LYS A 56 -10.37 -17.59 -12.25
N GLU A 57 -10.79 -17.99 -13.43
CA GLU A 57 -10.09 -18.95 -14.31
C GLU A 57 -8.82 -18.33 -14.90
N LYS A 58 -8.78 -17.00 -15.06
CA LYS A 58 -7.59 -16.22 -15.48
C LYS A 58 -6.78 -15.57 -14.34
N LEU A 59 -7.12 -15.69 -13.07
CA LEU A 59 -6.34 -15.04 -11.98
C LEU A 59 -6.20 -15.93 -10.75
N PHE A 60 -7.10 -16.91 -10.56
CA PHE A 60 -7.30 -17.54 -9.27
C PHE A 60 -7.23 -19.07 -9.20
N LEU A 61 -7.32 -19.88 -10.28
CA LEU A 61 -6.87 -21.32 -10.34
C LEU A 61 -7.34 -22.09 -11.59
N GLU A 62 -6.69 -23.23 -11.86
CA GLU A 62 -7.00 -24.22 -12.92
C GLU A 62 -8.46 -24.72 -12.92
N PRO A 63 -8.99 -25.11 -14.09
CA PRO A 63 -10.39 -25.51 -14.24
C PRO A 63 -10.69 -26.81 -13.47
N GLY A 64 -11.46 -26.73 -12.39
CA GLY A 64 -12.09 -27.92 -11.78
C GLY A 64 -12.33 -27.95 -10.26
N SER A 65 -11.87 -26.98 -9.45
CA SER A 65 -12.03 -27.08 -7.99
C SER A 65 -13.38 -26.54 -7.48
N GLN A 66 -14.05 -27.37 -6.66
CA GLN A 66 -15.35 -27.06 -6.05
C GLN A 66 -15.28 -25.91 -5.04
N SER A 67 -16.43 -25.25 -4.88
CA SER A 67 -16.72 -24.04 -4.11
C SER A 67 -16.32 -24.10 -2.62
N HIS A 68 -15.22 -23.45 -2.28
CA HIS A 68 -14.92 -22.96 -0.93
C HIS A 68 -14.48 -21.48 -0.98
N PRO A 69 -14.56 -20.73 0.14
CA PRO A 69 -14.23 -19.31 0.18
C PRO A 69 -12.85 -19.07 -0.41
N ILE A 70 -12.77 -18.08 -1.29
CA ILE A 70 -11.64 -17.85 -2.19
C ILE A 70 -10.37 -17.64 -1.39
N HIS A 71 -9.56 -18.69 -1.25
CA HIS A 71 -8.17 -18.56 -0.89
C HIS A 71 -7.45 -17.87 -2.04
N ILE A 72 -6.94 -16.68 -1.78
CA ILE A 72 -5.99 -16.03 -2.68
C ILE A 72 -4.70 -16.83 -2.54
N HIS A 73 -4.47 -17.78 -3.45
CA HIS A 73 -3.19 -18.47 -3.50
C HIS A 73 -2.07 -17.44 -3.73
N SER A 74 -0.88 -17.75 -3.19
CA SER A 74 0.36 -17.00 -3.41
C SER A 74 0.59 -16.59 -4.88
N HIS A 75 0.19 -17.44 -5.82
CA HIS A 75 0.21 -17.13 -7.25
C HIS A 75 -0.67 -15.94 -7.62
N THR A 76 -1.88 -15.81 -7.09
CA THR A 76 -2.78 -14.69 -7.39
C THR A 76 -2.27 -13.38 -6.83
N LEU A 77 -1.66 -13.40 -5.64
CA LEU A 77 -0.94 -12.23 -5.12
C LEU A 77 0.20 -11.87 -6.07
N SER A 78 1.02 -12.81 -6.52
CA SER A 78 2.10 -12.56 -7.49
C SER A 78 1.59 -11.95 -8.83
N VAL A 79 0.40 -12.37 -9.29
CA VAL A 79 -0.28 -11.81 -10.48
C VAL A 79 -0.79 -10.39 -10.26
N LEU A 80 -1.37 -10.11 -9.10
CA LEU A 80 -1.90 -8.79 -8.74
C LEU A 80 -0.78 -7.79 -8.36
N VAL A 81 0.29 -8.28 -7.74
CA VAL A 81 1.49 -7.54 -7.34
C VAL A 81 2.26 -7.04 -8.56
N SER A 82 2.45 -7.87 -9.58
CA SER A 82 3.18 -7.50 -10.80
C SER A 82 2.49 -6.38 -11.60
N ARG A 83 1.28 -5.95 -11.19
CA ARG A 83 0.42 -5.01 -11.91
C ARG A 83 0.09 -3.75 -11.12
N ALA A 84 0.72 -3.52 -9.98
CA ALA A 84 0.38 -2.41 -9.09
C ALA A 84 0.57 -1.01 -9.75
N HIS A 85 1.28 -0.91 -10.88
CA HIS A 85 1.46 0.37 -11.60
C HIS A 85 0.48 0.59 -12.75
N ILE A 86 -0.23 -0.46 -13.17
CA ILE A 86 -0.93 -0.50 -14.45
C ILE A 86 -2.30 0.21 -14.39
N PHE A 87 -2.87 0.42 -13.21
CA PHE A 87 -4.32 0.63 -13.14
C PHE A 87 -4.78 2.08 -13.06
N THR A 88 -4.05 2.97 -12.39
CA THR A 88 -4.50 4.35 -12.16
C THR A 88 -4.52 5.19 -13.45
N LEU A 89 -3.57 4.95 -14.38
CA LEU A 89 -3.51 5.63 -15.68
C LEU A 89 -4.27 4.88 -16.79
N SER A 90 -4.36 3.55 -16.74
CA SER A 90 -5.05 2.78 -17.80
C SER A 90 -6.57 2.85 -17.70
N ILE A 91 -7.15 3.02 -16.49
CA ILE A 91 -8.58 3.37 -16.37
C ILE A 91 -8.84 4.75 -16.99
N LEU A 92 -7.99 5.75 -16.72
CA LEU A 92 -8.12 7.08 -17.34
C LEU A 92 -8.15 7.01 -18.87
N PHE A 93 -7.32 6.16 -19.48
CA PHE A 93 -7.25 6.00 -20.94
C PHE A 93 -8.32 5.06 -21.53
N SER A 94 -8.87 4.13 -20.75
CA SER A 94 -9.76 3.07 -21.25
C SER A 94 -11.20 3.15 -20.74
N PHE A 95 -11.52 4.04 -19.80
CA PHE A 95 -12.88 4.22 -19.26
C PHE A 95 -13.91 4.42 -20.38
N GLN A 96 -13.62 5.29 -21.36
CA GLN A 96 -14.49 5.51 -22.51
C GLN A 96 -14.64 4.27 -23.43
N LYS A 97 -13.70 3.32 -23.38
CA LYS A 97 -13.80 2.06 -24.14
C LYS A 97 -14.60 1.00 -23.37
N LEU A 98 -14.56 1.01 -22.04
CA LEU A 98 -15.21 0.03 -21.15
C LEU A 98 -16.71 0.30 -20.95
N VAL A 99 -17.15 1.56 -21.06
CA VAL A 99 -18.54 2.01 -20.83
C VAL A 99 -19.30 2.31 -22.14
N LYS A 100 -18.69 2.08 -23.32
CA LYS A 100 -19.36 2.25 -24.61
C LYS A 100 -20.59 1.33 -24.74
N THR A 101 -21.51 1.62 -25.66
CA THR A 101 -22.69 0.79 -25.92
C THR A 101 -22.34 -0.43 -26.79
N GLY A 102 -22.86 -1.61 -26.41
CA GLY A 102 -22.54 -2.92 -26.99
C GLY A 102 -22.89 -4.06 -26.02
N GLU A 103 -22.94 -5.31 -26.51
CA GLU A 103 -23.56 -6.44 -25.79
C GLU A 103 -22.81 -6.92 -24.53
N ASN A 104 -21.55 -6.48 -24.29
CA ASN A 104 -20.69 -6.94 -23.19
C ASN A 104 -20.02 -5.81 -22.38
N ASN A 105 -20.65 -4.64 -22.27
CA ASN A 105 -20.03 -3.52 -21.55
C ASN A 105 -20.21 -3.59 -20.03
N TRP A 106 -19.46 -2.77 -19.31
CA TRP A 106 -19.55 -2.65 -17.85
C TRP A 106 -20.60 -1.61 -17.47
N SER A 107 -21.48 -1.94 -16.53
CA SER A 107 -22.29 -0.94 -15.86
C SER A 107 -21.44 -0.10 -14.91
N LEU A 108 -21.90 1.11 -14.57
CA LEU A 108 -21.19 1.99 -13.63
C LEU A 108 -20.98 1.35 -12.25
N PRO A 109 -21.99 0.68 -11.64
CA PRO A 109 -21.79 -0.10 -10.41
C PRO A 109 -20.71 -1.18 -10.51
N GLU A 110 -20.76 -2.02 -11.55
CA GLU A 110 -19.77 -3.08 -11.76
C GLU A 110 -18.36 -2.52 -11.94
N LEU A 111 -18.24 -1.39 -12.66
CA LEU A 111 -16.97 -0.73 -12.87
C LEU A 111 -16.41 -0.14 -11.56
N VAL A 112 -17.23 0.53 -10.76
CA VAL A 112 -16.81 1.06 -9.45
C VAL A 112 -16.39 -0.07 -8.53
N HIS A 113 -17.12 -1.19 -8.52
CA HIS A 113 -16.74 -2.38 -7.77
C HIS A 113 -15.38 -2.93 -8.23
N ALA A 114 -15.16 -3.08 -9.54
CA ALA A 114 -13.88 -3.51 -10.08
C ALA A 114 -12.73 -2.56 -9.71
N VAL A 115 -12.95 -1.25 -9.82
CA VAL A 115 -11.99 -0.21 -9.40
C VAL A 115 -11.60 -0.36 -7.92
N VAL A 116 -12.60 -0.57 -7.05
CA VAL A 116 -12.37 -0.77 -5.60
C VAL A 116 -11.56 -2.03 -5.33
N LEU A 117 -11.89 -3.15 -5.98
CA LEU A 117 -11.14 -4.41 -5.84
C LEU A 117 -9.70 -4.27 -6.31
N LEU A 118 -9.48 -3.62 -7.45
CA LEU A 118 -8.16 -3.46 -8.04
C LEU A 118 -7.28 -2.57 -7.17
N ALA A 119 -7.81 -1.41 -6.74
CA ALA A 119 -7.12 -0.54 -5.79
C ALA A 119 -6.80 -1.26 -4.47
N HIS A 120 -7.72 -2.08 -3.96
CA HIS A 120 -7.50 -2.87 -2.75
C HIS A 120 -6.34 -3.85 -2.91
N TYR A 121 -6.29 -4.61 -4.01
CA TYR A 121 -5.23 -5.61 -4.21
C TYR A 121 -3.86 -5.01 -4.58
N HIS A 122 -3.79 -3.87 -5.27
CA HIS A 122 -2.52 -3.16 -5.46
C HIS A 122 -1.98 -2.58 -4.15
N ALA A 123 -2.87 -2.04 -3.33
CA ALA A 123 -2.52 -1.60 -1.99
C ALA A 123 -2.02 -2.78 -1.14
N LEU A 124 -2.75 -3.89 -1.12
CA LEU A 124 -2.39 -5.09 -0.38
C LEU A 124 -1.06 -5.69 -0.84
N ALA A 125 -0.75 -5.64 -2.14
CA ALA A 125 0.57 -6.02 -2.66
C ALA A 125 1.71 -5.21 -2.01
N SER A 126 1.52 -3.90 -1.84
CA SER A 126 2.47 -3.03 -1.13
C SER A 126 2.70 -3.53 0.30
N PHE A 127 1.63 -3.88 1.00
CA PHE A 127 1.71 -4.40 2.36
C PHE A 127 2.42 -5.77 2.42
N VAL A 128 2.10 -6.69 1.50
CA VAL A 128 2.71 -8.03 1.45
C VAL A 128 4.22 -7.94 1.25
N PHE A 129 4.68 -7.13 0.28
CA PHE A 129 6.11 -6.96 0.00
C PHE A 129 6.81 -6.13 1.07
N GLY A 130 6.20 -5.03 1.50
CA GLY A 130 6.71 -4.17 2.56
C GLY A 130 6.90 -4.91 3.89
N SER A 131 5.96 -5.78 4.24
CA SER A 131 6.00 -6.55 5.49
C SER A 131 6.72 -7.90 5.35
N GLY A 132 7.26 -8.25 4.17
CA GLY A 132 7.98 -9.51 3.97
C GLY A 132 7.13 -10.77 4.21
N ILE A 133 5.86 -10.72 3.83
CA ILE A 133 4.93 -11.84 4.01
C ILE A 133 5.19 -12.90 2.94
N ASN A 134 5.43 -14.15 3.37
CA ASN A 134 5.63 -15.27 2.46
C ASN A 134 4.33 -16.05 2.21
N PRO A 135 4.26 -16.73 1.04
CA PRO A 135 3.25 -17.75 0.75
C PRO A 135 3.05 -18.77 1.87
N GLU A 136 1.81 -19.20 2.10
CA GLU A 136 1.54 -20.37 2.94
C GLU A 136 2.28 -21.60 2.41
N ARG A 137 2.91 -22.36 3.31
CA ARG A 137 3.52 -23.64 2.98
C ARG A 137 2.46 -24.72 3.09
N ASP A 138 2.21 -25.45 2.00
CA ASP A 138 1.29 -26.58 2.03
C ASP A 138 1.96 -27.78 2.75
N PRO A 139 1.43 -28.25 3.89
CA PRO A 139 2.06 -29.32 4.67
C PRO A 139 2.07 -30.69 3.96
N ASP A 140 1.24 -30.90 2.94
CA ASP A 140 1.10 -32.22 2.29
C ASP A 140 1.99 -32.41 1.05
N THR A 141 2.72 -31.38 0.58
CA THR A 141 3.61 -31.51 -0.59
C THR A 141 5.00 -32.00 -0.17
N SER A 142 5.09 -33.27 0.21
CA SER A 142 6.37 -33.96 0.49
C SER A 142 7.15 -34.35 -0.79
N ASN A 143 6.65 -34.01 -1.98
CA ASN A 143 7.31 -34.31 -3.26
C ASN A 143 7.45 -33.06 -4.14
N GLY A 144 8.66 -32.48 -4.16
CA GLY A 144 9.28 -31.95 -5.38
C GLY A 144 8.95 -30.52 -5.86
N PHE A 145 7.93 -29.83 -5.37
CA PHE A 145 7.68 -28.42 -5.75
C PHE A 145 8.10 -27.48 -4.61
N ARG A 146 9.35 -27.00 -4.64
CA ARG A 146 9.78 -25.93 -3.73
C ARG A 146 9.01 -24.65 -4.11
N LEU A 147 7.95 -24.30 -3.37
CA LEU A 147 7.43 -22.93 -3.40
C LEU A 147 8.59 -22.00 -3.02
N ILE A 148 9.08 -21.24 -4.01
CA ILE A 148 10.16 -20.29 -3.83
C ILE A 148 9.66 -19.24 -2.83
N ALA A 149 10.35 -19.11 -1.71
CA ALA A 149 10.08 -18.02 -0.77
C ALA A 149 10.26 -16.70 -1.53
N VAL A 150 9.16 -15.96 -1.73
CA VAL A 150 9.17 -14.68 -2.45
C VAL A 150 10.10 -13.69 -1.75
N ASN A 151 10.25 -13.82 -0.43
CA ASN A 151 11.24 -13.11 0.34
C ASN A 151 12.02 -14.11 1.21
N LYS A 152 13.37 -14.10 1.15
CA LYS A 152 14.26 -14.96 1.98
C LYS A 152 14.14 -14.68 3.49
N PHE A 153 13.27 -13.76 3.89
CA PHE A 153 12.95 -13.39 5.26
C PHE A 153 11.43 -13.43 5.42
N CYS A 154 10.90 -14.44 6.12
CA CYS A 154 9.51 -14.37 6.59
C CYS A 154 9.48 -13.61 7.90
N VAL A 155 8.67 -12.57 7.95
CA VAL A 155 8.37 -11.85 9.19
C VAL A 155 7.33 -12.56 10.04
N CYS A 156 6.54 -13.45 9.43
CA CYS A 156 5.51 -14.24 10.10
C CYS A 156 6.00 -15.00 11.33
N ASP A 157 7.27 -15.42 11.35
CA ASP A 157 7.89 -16.15 12.46
C ASP A 157 8.18 -15.25 13.68
N LEU A 158 8.38 -13.94 13.49
CA LEU A 158 8.67 -12.97 14.56
C LEU A 158 7.43 -12.63 15.41
N ALA A 159 6.22 -12.86 14.90
CA ALA A 159 4.97 -12.63 15.63
C ALA A 159 4.71 -13.72 16.69
N ASN A 160 5.42 -14.85 16.62
CA ASN A 160 5.20 -16.01 17.49
C ASN A 160 6.33 -16.22 18.53
N ASP A 161 7.41 -15.44 18.46
CA ASP A 161 8.60 -15.65 19.28
C ASP A 161 8.77 -14.55 20.34
N ASN A 162 8.52 -14.93 21.60
CA ASN A 162 9.06 -14.28 22.80
C ASN A 162 10.60 -14.44 22.85
N ILE A 163 11.33 -13.90 21.87
CA ILE A 163 12.80 -13.86 21.92
C ILE A 163 13.21 -12.55 22.57
N GLU A 164 13.29 -12.60 23.90
CA GLU A 164 14.31 -11.86 24.61
C GLU A 164 15.69 -12.26 24.07
N ASN A 165 16.47 -11.27 23.65
CA ASN A 165 17.93 -11.31 23.58
C ASN A 165 18.57 -12.40 22.70
N ALA A 166 18.56 -12.22 21.37
CA ALA A 166 19.52 -12.92 20.51
C ALA A 166 19.90 -12.13 19.24
N SER A 167 20.57 -10.99 19.41
CA SER A 167 21.75 -10.59 18.60
C SER A 167 22.25 -9.19 19.05
N LEU A 168 22.91 -9.13 20.21
CA LEU A 168 23.68 -7.97 20.67
C LEU A 168 25.17 -8.30 20.72
N THR A 169 25.71 -8.87 19.63
CA THR A 169 27.15 -9.07 19.47
C THR A 169 27.63 -8.57 18.10
N SER A 170 27.32 -7.33 17.77
CA SER A 170 28.03 -6.57 16.74
C SER A 170 27.74 -5.07 16.85
N SER A 171 28.77 -4.32 17.29
CA SER A 171 28.94 -2.85 17.23
C SER A 171 28.18 -1.96 18.24
N ASN A 172 28.80 -1.77 19.42
CA ASN A 172 28.51 -0.63 20.31
C ASN A 172 28.70 0.75 19.62
N PHE A 173 29.35 0.81 18.46
CA PHE A 173 29.58 2.04 17.69
C PHE A 173 28.33 2.56 16.96
N GLY A 174 27.37 1.69 16.60
CA GLY A 174 26.17 2.08 15.85
C GLY A 174 24.95 2.43 16.71
N ILE A 175 24.91 1.98 17.96
CA ILE A 175 23.73 2.16 18.84
C ILE A 175 23.62 3.62 19.30
N ALA A 176 24.74 4.26 19.66
CA ALA A 176 24.75 5.66 20.10
C ALA A 176 24.31 6.62 18.99
N ASP A 177 24.78 6.40 17.76
CA ASP A 177 24.39 7.17 16.58
C ASP A 177 22.88 7.02 16.30
N SER A 178 22.39 5.78 16.40
CA SER A 178 20.98 5.46 16.21
C SER A 178 20.07 6.12 17.28
N LEU A 179 20.47 6.14 18.55
CA LEU A 179 19.70 6.82 19.60
C LEU A 179 19.70 8.34 19.39
N SER A 180 20.83 8.90 18.95
CA SER A 180 20.92 10.33 18.62
C SER A 180 20.00 10.73 17.47
N GLU A 181 19.83 9.88 16.45
CA GLU A 181 18.92 10.14 15.32
C GLU A 181 17.45 10.18 15.76
N LEU A 182 17.05 9.28 16.67
CA LEU A 182 15.70 9.20 17.23
C LEU A 182 15.36 10.45 18.03
N GLU A 183 16.24 10.85 18.95
CA GLU A 183 16.05 12.07 19.76
C GLU A 183 16.01 13.32 18.87
N ALA A 184 16.88 13.39 17.84
CA ALA A 184 16.86 14.50 16.89
C ALA A 184 15.56 14.54 16.06
N LEU A 185 14.91 13.41 15.78
CA LEU A 185 13.60 13.37 15.14
C LEU A 185 12.50 13.88 16.08
N MET A 186 12.49 13.45 17.33
CA MET A 186 11.52 13.91 18.33
C MET A 186 11.64 15.42 18.59
N GLU A 187 12.88 15.93 18.67
CA GLU A 187 13.13 17.35 18.82
C GLU A 187 12.65 18.14 17.59
N ARG A 188 12.88 17.62 16.37
CA ARG A 188 12.34 18.20 15.13
C ARG A 188 10.82 18.26 15.13
N MET A 189 10.15 17.19 15.54
CA MET A 189 8.69 17.15 15.63
C MET A 189 8.16 18.20 16.60
N LYS A 190 8.78 18.32 17.78
CA LYS A 190 8.39 19.32 18.77
C LYS A 190 8.55 20.75 18.25
N ARG A 191 9.70 21.06 17.63
CA ARG A 191 9.93 22.40 17.05
C ARG A 191 8.94 22.75 15.96
N LEU A 192 8.66 21.81 15.05
CA LEU A 192 7.69 22.04 13.97
C LEU A 192 6.26 22.26 14.51
N GLN A 193 5.92 21.63 15.63
CA GLN A 193 4.64 21.84 16.28
C GLN A 193 4.55 23.26 16.87
N GLU A 194 5.61 23.73 17.54
CA GLU A 194 5.70 25.09 18.08
C GLU A 194 5.69 26.15 16.97
N GLU A 195 6.49 25.98 15.90
CA GLU A 195 6.55 26.91 14.77
C GLU A 195 5.19 27.07 14.06
N LYS A 196 4.43 25.97 13.94
CA LYS A 196 3.11 25.98 13.32
C LYS A 196 2.06 26.76 14.11
N GLU A 197 2.23 26.86 15.43
CA GLU A 197 1.36 27.68 16.27
C GLU A 197 1.68 29.18 16.15
N GLU A 198 2.91 29.53 15.72
CA GLU A 198 3.39 30.91 15.62
C GLU A 198 3.23 31.52 14.21
N GLU A 199 3.55 30.78 13.14
CA GLU A 199 3.56 31.31 11.76
C GLU A 199 3.14 30.25 10.71
N GLU A 200 2.05 30.49 9.99
CA GLU A 200 1.62 29.64 8.87
C GLU A 200 2.22 30.13 7.54
N ALA A 201 2.86 29.22 6.81
CA ALA A 201 3.38 29.49 5.46
C ALA A 201 2.26 29.93 4.50
N SER A 202 2.59 30.79 3.55
CA SER A 202 1.62 31.21 2.53
C SER A 202 1.23 30.05 1.59
N GLN A 203 0.04 30.12 0.98
CA GLN A 203 -0.43 29.14 0.00
C GLN A 203 0.52 28.99 -1.22
N GLU A 204 1.12 30.10 -1.67
CA GLU A 204 2.10 30.08 -2.77
C GLU A 204 3.37 29.35 -2.35
N GLU A 205 3.85 29.61 -1.14
CA GLU A 205 5.02 28.94 -0.59
C GLU A 205 4.76 27.43 -0.43
N MET A 206 3.63 27.02 0.14
CA MET A 206 3.24 25.61 0.26
C MET A 206 3.20 24.91 -1.10
N ALA A 207 2.69 25.58 -2.14
CA ALA A 207 2.70 25.06 -3.50
C ALA A 207 4.13 24.89 -4.07
N THR A 208 5.06 25.81 -3.80
CA THR A 208 6.46 25.66 -4.21
C THR A 208 7.17 24.52 -3.47
N ARG A 209 6.90 24.35 -2.17
CA ARG A 209 7.43 23.25 -1.35
C ARG A 209 6.93 21.89 -1.86
N PHE A 210 5.66 21.80 -2.26
CA PHE A 210 5.10 20.62 -2.91
C PHE A 210 5.85 20.27 -4.21
N GLU A 211 6.02 21.23 -5.12
CA GLU A 211 6.71 20.96 -6.40
C GLU A 211 8.18 20.57 -6.19
N LYS A 212 8.83 21.12 -5.16
CA LYS A 212 10.18 20.72 -4.75
C LYS A 212 10.20 19.27 -4.25
N GLU A 213 9.30 18.89 -3.33
CA GLU A 213 9.22 17.54 -2.77
C GLU A 213 8.89 16.50 -3.86
N LYS A 214 7.91 16.80 -4.72
CA LYS A 214 7.56 15.98 -5.88
C LYS A 214 8.78 15.76 -6.78
N LYS A 215 9.56 16.82 -7.06
CA LYS A 215 10.79 16.73 -7.86
C LYS A 215 11.91 15.97 -7.14
N GLU A 216 12.05 16.11 -5.84
CA GLU A 216 13.05 15.39 -5.04
C GLU A 216 12.75 13.89 -5.01
N SER A 217 11.47 13.51 -5.01
CA SER A 217 11.06 12.11 -5.13
C SER A 217 11.66 11.45 -6.39
N LEU A 218 11.82 12.16 -7.52
CA LEU A 218 12.51 11.61 -8.71
C LEU A 218 13.94 11.15 -8.43
N LEU A 219 14.66 11.87 -7.56
CA LEU A 219 16.07 11.64 -7.26
C LEU A 219 16.27 10.47 -6.29
N VAL A 220 15.19 9.96 -5.72
CA VAL A 220 15.18 8.74 -4.90
C VAL A 220 15.35 7.54 -5.83
N VAL A 221 16.61 7.10 -5.98
CA VAL A 221 16.99 5.98 -6.84
C VAL A 221 16.56 4.64 -6.21
N THR A 222 15.61 3.97 -6.85
CA THR A 222 15.20 2.59 -6.54
C THR A 222 16.03 1.60 -7.36
N GLY A 223 17.30 1.41 -6.98
CA GLY A 223 18.14 0.29 -7.43
C GLY A 223 18.56 0.18 -8.91
N ASP A 224 18.03 0.99 -9.83
CA ASP A 224 18.22 0.80 -11.29
C ASP A 224 19.59 1.23 -11.86
N THR A 225 20.55 1.68 -11.06
CA THR A 225 21.93 1.87 -11.56
C THR A 225 22.69 0.55 -11.51
N PRO A 226 23.12 -0.03 -12.65
CA PRO A 226 24.03 -1.15 -12.63
C PRO A 226 25.36 -0.67 -12.07
N SER A 227 25.61 -0.96 -10.79
CA SER A 227 26.94 -0.82 -10.21
C SER A 227 27.84 -1.87 -10.86
N PRO A 228 29.01 -1.51 -11.44
CA PRO A 228 29.87 -2.47 -12.14
C PRO A 228 30.50 -3.55 -11.22
N TYR A 229 30.24 -3.51 -9.91
CA TYR A 229 30.98 -4.28 -8.91
C TYR A 229 30.14 -5.20 -8.02
N ILE A 230 28.83 -5.38 -8.28
CA ILE A 230 28.05 -6.34 -7.50
C ILE A 230 27.15 -7.17 -8.40
N SER A 231 27.67 -8.29 -8.87
CA SER A 231 26.89 -9.39 -9.44
C SER A 231 26.12 -10.07 -8.29
N PHE A 232 24.90 -9.63 -8.04
CA PHE A 232 23.95 -10.48 -7.34
C PHE A 232 23.36 -11.43 -8.38
N ASP A 233 23.58 -12.73 -8.20
CA ASP A 233 22.74 -13.77 -8.80
C ASP A 233 21.32 -13.58 -8.25
N ASP A 234 20.59 -12.64 -8.85
CA ASP A 234 19.19 -12.41 -8.59
C ASP A 234 18.45 -13.42 -9.45
N GLU A 235 18.12 -14.58 -8.86
CA GLU A 235 17.06 -15.46 -9.37
C GLU A 235 15.74 -14.67 -9.27
N MET A 236 15.56 -13.79 -10.25
CA MET A 236 14.34 -13.06 -10.56
C MET A 236 13.21 -14.08 -10.54
N VAL A 237 12.21 -13.85 -9.69
CA VAL A 237 10.98 -14.64 -9.61
C VAL A 237 10.56 -14.99 -11.03
N SER A 238 10.41 -16.27 -11.35
CA SER A 238 9.95 -16.71 -12.67
C SER A 238 8.54 -16.16 -12.88
N THR A 239 8.44 -14.97 -13.47
CA THR A 239 7.21 -14.29 -13.87
C THR A 239 6.49 -15.02 -15.02
N SER A 240 7.05 -16.14 -15.48
CA SER A 240 6.53 -16.91 -16.62
C SER A 240 5.06 -17.29 -16.44
N ASP A 241 4.63 -17.65 -15.23
CA ASP A 241 3.24 -18.05 -14.96
C ASP A 241 2.26 -16.89 -14.85
N VAL A 242 2.76 -15.70 -14.50
CA VAL A 242 1.96 -14.48 -14.33
C VAL A 242 1.82 -13.72 -15.66
N SER A 243 2.82 -13.82 -16.53
CA SER A 243 2.91 -13.12 -17.81
C SER A 243 1.66 -13.28 -18.69
N ARG A 244 1.03 -14.46 -18.64
CA ARG A 244 -0.22 -14.78 -19.38
C ARG A 244 -1.43 -13.94 -18.98
N TYR A 245 -1.35 -13.23 -17.85
CA TYR A 245 -2.40 -12.37 -17.32
C TYR A 245 -2.06 -10.87 -17.43
N ILE A 246 -0.98 -10.53 -18.13
CA ILE A 246 -0.48 -9.16 -18.32
C ILE A 246 -0.43 -8.83 -19.81
N GLU A 247 -1.05 -7.71 -20.20
CA GLU A 247 -1.03 -7.24 -21.60
C GLU A 247 0.26 -6.50 -21.96
N ASP A 248 0.79 -5.68 -21.05
CA ASP A 248 2.05 -4.93 -21.21
C ASP A 248 2.96 -5.08 -19.97
N PRO A 249 3.90 -6.04 -19.98
CA PRO A 249 4.84 -6.26 -18.87
C PRO A 249 5.84 -5.11 -18.64
N GLY A 250 6.02 -4.21 -19.61
CA GLY A 250 6.93 -3.07 -19.51
C GLY A 250 6.31 -1.84 -18.84
N PHE A 251 4.99 -1.85 -18.60
CA PHE A 251 4.27 -0.72 -18.03
C PHE A 251 4.50 -0.61 -16.51
N GLY A 252 5.28 0.38 -16.09
CA GLY A 252 5.58 0.65 -14.69
C GLY A 252 5.11 2.02 -14.21
N TYR A 253 5.40 2.34 -12.94
CA TYR A 253 5.06 3.63 -12.35
C TYR A 253 5.69 4.77 -13.17
N LYS A 254 4.86 5.74 -13.54
CA LYS A 254 5.29 6.97 -14.19
C LYS A 254 5.39 8.07 -13.14
N ASP A 255 6.61 8.56 -12.95
CA ASP A 255 6.88 9.56 -11.93
C ASP A 255 6.25 10.92 -12.30
N PHE A 256 5.36 11.41 -11.44
CA PHE A 256 4.58 12.63 -11.63
C PHE A 256 5.42 13.91 -11.67
N ALA A 257 6.71 13.85 -11.34
CA ALA A 257 7.63 14.97 -11.50
C ALA A 257 8.46 14.97 -12.79
N ARG A 258 8.41 13.92 -13.63
CA ARG A 258 9.14 13.90 -14.92
C ARG A 258 8.65 15.04 -15.83
N ARG A 259 9.58 15.88 -16.29
CA ARG A 259 9.31 16.90 -17.33
C ARG A 259 9.53 16.28 -18.72
N GLY A 260 8.50 16.34 -19.57
CA GLY A 260 8.46 15.82 -20.95
C GLY A 260 7.05 15.90 -21.55
N GLU A 261 6.81 15.25 -22.69
CA GLU A 261 5.47 15.17 -23.33
C GLU A 261 4.41 14.48 -22.44
N GLU A 262 4.83 13.73 -21.43
CA GLU A 262 3.98 13.06 -20.43
C GLU A 262 3.95 13.78 -19.07
N HIS A 263 4.02 15.11 -19.02
CA HIS A 263 3.86 15.84 -17.76
C HIS A 263 2.45 15.64 -17.18
N LEU A 264 2.32 14.80 -16.15
CA LEU A 264 1.05 14.63 -15.44
C LEU A 264 0.75 15.88 -14.59
N PRO A 265 -0.43 16.50 -14.76
CA PRO A 265 -0.76 17.71 -14.01
C PRO A 265 -0.90 17.41 -12.52
N THR A 266 -0.47 18.35 -11.68
CA THR A 266 -0.70 18.30 -10.23
C THR A 266 -2.20 18.23 -9.96
N PHE A 267 -2.63 17.25 -9.19
CA PHE A 267 -4.00 17.09 -8.74
C PHE A 267 -4.16 17.76 -7.38
N ARG A 268 -4.83 18.91 -7.37
CA ARG A 268 -5.22 19.59 -6.13
C ARG A 268 -6.34 18.83 -5.43
N ALA A 269 -6.10 18.36 -4.21
CA ALA A 269 -7.02 17.50 -3.47
C ALA A 269 -8.39 18.16 -3.27
N GLN A 270 -8.44 19.48 -3.06
CA GLN A 270 -9.66 20.27 -2.89
C GLN A 270 -10.60 20.20 -4.10
N ASP A 271 -10.06 19.98 -5.31
CA ASP A 271 -10.88 19.86 -6.52
C ASP A 271 -11.69 18.54 -6.53
N TYR A 272 -11.24 17.52 -5.79
CA TYR A 272 -11.91 16.23 -5.69
C TYR A 272 -11.46 15.47 -4.43
N THR A 273 -12.02 15.77 -3.26
CA THR A 273 -11.71 15.07 -2.01
C THR A 273 -12.49 13.76 -1.86
N TRP A 274 -11.97 12.84 -1.03
CA TRP A 274 -12.70 11.64 -0.64
C TRP A 274 -14.02 12.00 0.05
N GLU A 275 -13.97 12.86 1.07
CA GLU A 275 -15.11 13.23 1.91
C GLU A 275 -16.27 13.86 1.13
N ASN A 276 -15.96 14.77 0.19
CA ASN A 276 -16.99 15.53 -0.53
C ASN A 276 -17.45 14.86 -1.82
N HIS A 277 -16.61 14.03 -2.45
CA HIS A 277 -16.89 13.50 -3.80
C HIS A 277 -16.76 11.97 -3.86
N GLY A 278 -15.59 11.43 -3.49
CA GLY A 278 -15.27 10.02 -3.65
C GLY A 278 -16.23 9.10 -2.87
N PHE A 279 -16.44 9.42 -1.59
CA PHE A 279 -17.35 8.71 -0.71
C PHE A 279 -18.78 8.66 -1.28
N SER A 280 -19.32 9.83 -1.65
CA SER A 280 -20.69 9.93 -2.17
C SER A 280 -20.86 9.17 -3.49
N LEU A 281 -19.87 9.20 -4.38
CA LEU A 281 -19.93 8.48 -5.64
C LEU A 281 -19.92 6.96 -5.42
N VAL A 282 -18.99 6.48 -4.59
CA VAL A 282 -18.89 5.05 -4.26
C VAL A 282 -20.16 4.58 -3.59
N ASN A 283 -20.64 5.27 -2.56
CA ASN A 283 -21.84 4.83 -1.82
C ASN A 283 -23.11 4.82 -2.70
N ARG A 284 -23.17 5.67 -3.74
CA ARG A 284 -24.27 5.67 -4.70
C ARG A 284 -24.22 4.51 -5.69
N LEU A 285 -23.03 4.07 -6.11
CA LEU A 285 -22.84 3.08 -7.17
C LEU A 285 -22.53 1.68 -6.62
N TYR A 286 -22.00 1.59 -5.42
CA TYR A 286 -21.68 0.36 -4.69
C TYR A 286 -21.99 0.65 -3.22
N SER A 287 -23.24 0.37 -2.82
CA SER A 287 -23.75 0.69 -1.47
C SER A 287 -22.85 0.10 -0.38
N ASP A 288 -22.84 0.73 0.79
CA ASP A 288 -22.19 0.30 2.06
C ASP A 288 -20.65 0.21 2.04
N ILE A 289 -20.02 -0.12 0.91
CA ILE A 289 -18.55 -0.14 0.82
C ILE A 289 -17.96 1.27 1.01
N GLY A 290 -18.70 2.33 0.68
CA GLY A 290 -18.27 3.71 0.93
C GLY A 290 -18.04 3.95 2.42
N HIS A 291 -18.96 3.50 3.27
CA HIS A 291 -18.83 3.59 4.73
C HIS A 291 -17.68 2.72 5.27
N LEU A 292 -17.50 1.51 4.74
CA LEU A 292 -16.42 0.62 5.18
C LEU A 292 -15.03 1.15 4.77
N LEU A 293 -14.90 1.72 3.59
CA LEU A 293 -13.67 2.36 3.13
C LEU A 293 -13.36 3.62 3.94
N ASP A 294 -14.37 4.46 4.20
CA ASP A 294 -14.22 5.66 5.02
C ASP A 294 -13.77 5.33 6.44
N GLU A 295 -14.42 4.35 7.08
CA GLU A 295 -14.03 3.83 8.39
C GLU A 295 -12.57 3.34 8.37
N LYS A 296 -12.18 2.56 7.36
CA LYS A 296 -10.82 2.02 7.21
C LYS A 296 -9.77 3.12 7.03
N PHE A 297 -10.01 4.09 6.15
CA PHE A 297 -9.10 5.23 5.93
C PHE A 297 -8.96 6.08 7.19
N ARG A 298 -10.07 6.43 7.84
CA ARG A 298 -10.05 7.23 9.06
C ARG A 298 -9.39 6.50 10.22
N MET A 299 -9.61 5.20 10.33
CA MET A 299 -9.00 4.39 11.38
C MET A 299 -7.48 4.40 11.23
N VAL A 300 -6.93 4.13 10.03
CA VAL A 300 -5.46 4.02 9.89
C VAL A 300 -4.79 5.37 10.05
N TYR A 301 -5.46 6.41 9.56
CA TYR A 301 -4.94 7.77 9.61
C TYR A 301 -4.89 8.31 11.03
N ASN A 302 -5.75 7.81 11.92
CA ASN A 302 -5.79 8.19 13.34
C ASN A 302 -5.18 7.16 14.29
N LEU A 303 -4.80 5.97 13.80
CA LEU A 303 -4.21 4.93 14.62
C LEU A 303 -2.92 5.47 15.25
N THR A 304 -2.87 5.44 16.58
CA THR A 304 -1.70 5.81 17.37
C THR A 304 -1.74 5.05 18.68
N TYR A 305 -0.56 4.66 19.15
CA TYR A 305 -0.37 4.15 20.51
C TYR A 305 0.26 5.21 21.41
N ASN A 306 0.47 6.41 20.89
CA ASN A 306 1.23 7.50 21.52
C ASN A 306 2.63 7.04 21.96
N THR A 307 3.23 6.16 21.17
CA THR A 307 4.59 5.65 21.39
C THR A 307 5.45 5.94 20.18
N MET A 308 6.75 6.13 20.42
CA MET A 308 7.77 6.18 19.37
C MET A 308 9.00 5.42 19.84
N ALA A 309 9.27 4.26 19.24
CA ALA A 309 10.32 3.34 19.64
C ALA A 309 10.22 2.96 21.13
N THR A 310 11.15 3.47 21.96
CA THR A 310 11.20 3.26 23.41
C THR A 310 10.48 4.33 24.22
N HIS A 311 9.97 5.39 23.59
CA HIS A 311 9.31 6.50 24.25
C HIS A 311 7.79 6.32 24.26
N GLU A 312 7.17 6.72 25.37
CA GLU A 312 5.73 6.76 25.59
C GLU A 312 5.27 8.23 25.63
N ASP A 313 3.95 8.46 25.54
CA ASP A 313 3.30 9.77 25.54
C ASP A 313 3.81 10.73 24.45
N VAL A 314 4.12 10.20 23.27
CA VAL A 314 4.57 10.98 22.10
C VAL A 314 3.42 11.17 21.10
N ASP A 315 3.09 12.42 20.77
CA ASP A 315 2.16 12.72 19.67
C ASP A 315 2.84 12.47 18.32
N THR A 316 2.43 11.39 17.66
CA THR A 316 2.98 10.97 16.36
C THR A 316 2.20 11.53 15.16
N THR A 317 1.21 12.41 15.38
CA THR A 317 0.31 12.90 14.34
C THR A 317 1.06 13.54 13.18
N MET A 318 2.04 14.41 13.44
CA MET A 318 2.84 15.03 12.38
C MET A 318 3.57 14.00 11.53
N LEU A 319 4.19 13.00 12.17
CA LEU A 319 4.95 11.97 11.47
C LEU A 319 4.03 11.08 10.60
N ARG A 320 2.88 10.68 11.13
CA ARG A 320 1.89 9.87 10.40
C ARG A 320 1.31 10.65 9.20
N ARG A 321 1.03 11.95 9.38
CA ARG A 321 0.60 12.85 8.28
C ARG A 321 1.68 12.99 7.21
N ALA A 322 2.94 13.14 7.58
CA ALA A 322 4.06 13.22 6.64
C ALA A 322 4.20 11.96 5.80
N LEU A 323 4.09 10.77 6.41
CA LEU A 323 4.10 9.49 5.68
C LEU A 323 2.97 9.42 4.64
N PHE A 324 1.74 9.71 5.07
CA PHE A 324 0.55 9.63 4.21
C PHE A 324 0.62 10.65 3.06
N ASN A 325 0.97 11.90 3.37
CA ASN A 325 1.04 12.99 2.40
C ASN A 325 2.25 12.85 1.45
N TYR A 326 3.33 12.20 1.88
CA TYR A 326 4.44 11.87 0.97
C TYR A 326 4.02 10.87 -0.10
N VAL A 327 3.23 9.85 0.25
CA VAL A 327 2.66 8.92 -0.74
C VAL A 327 1.78 9.68 -1.73
N HIS A 328 0.83 10.47 -1.24
CA HIS A 328 -0.02 11.30 -2.10
C HIS A 328 0.79 12.27 -2.97
N CYS A 329 1.88 12.85 -2.44
CA CYS A 329 2.80 13.69 -3.19
C CYS A 329 3.45 12.94 -4.36
N MET A 330 3.90 11.70 -4.14
CA MET A 330 4.45 10.87 -5.23
C MET A 330 3.41 10.62 -6.32
N PHE A 331 2.15 10.41 -5.94
CA PHE A 331 1.02 10.30 -6.88
C PHE A 331 0.51 11.66 -7.40
N GLY A 332 1.23 12.76 -7.16
CA GLY A 332 0.90 14.09 -7.69
C GLY A 332 -0.31 14.77 -7.03
N ILE A 333 -0.77 14.28 -5.88
CA ILE A 333 -1.89 14.83 -5.11
C ILE A 333 -1.36 15.87 -4.12
N ARG A 334 -1.82 17.12 -4.25
CA ARG A 334 -1.44 18.25 -3.38
C ARG A 334 -2.58 18.65 -2.44
N TYR A 335 -2.27 18.74 -1.16
CA TYR A 335 -3.13 19.36 -0.15
C TYR A 335 -2.69 20.81 0.10
N ASP A 336 -3.55 21.77 -0.20
CA ASP A 336 -3.27 23.19 0.03
C ASP A 336 -3.14 23.59 1.52
N ASP A 337 -3.62 22.77 2.45
CA ASP A 337 -3.54 22.96 3.90
C ASP A 337 -2.38 22.19 4.55
N TYR A 338 -1.46 21.66 3.74
CA TYR A 338 -0.32 20.89 4.21
C TYR A 338 1.01 21.49 3.78
N ASP A 339 1.90 21.70 4.76
CA ASP A 339 3.25 22.13 4.50
C ASP A 339 4.16 20.94 4.15
N TYR A 340 4.42 20.77 2.86
CA TYR A 340 5.32 19.72 2.35
C TYR A 340 6.78 19.91 2.77
N GLY A 341 7.15 21.06 3.36
CA GLY A 341 8.43 21.23 4.04
C GLY A 341 8.60 20.26 5.23
N GLU A 342 7.51 19.90 5.91
CA GLU A 342 7.51 18.94 7.02
C GLU A 342 8.06 17.57 6.58
N VAL A 343 7.75 17.13 5.35
CA VAL A 343 8.17 15.82 4.82
C VAL A 343 9.68 15.68 4.78
N ASN A 344 10.38 16.72 4.31
CA ASN A 344 11.83 16.74 4.23
C ASN A 344 12.52 16.79 5.59
N GLN A 345 11.84 17.34 6.60
CA GLN A 345 12.38 17.43 7.95
C GLN A 345 12.16 16.15 8.76
N LEU A 346 11.04 15.44 8.52
CA LEU A 346 10.61 14.28 9.28
C LEU A 346 11.04 12.94 8.65
N LEU A 347 11.04 12.84 7.31
CA LEU A 347 11.31 11.57 6.63
C LEU A 347 12.76 11.52 6.13
N GLU A 348 13.56 10.65 6.73
CA GLU A 348 14.94 10.39 6.31
C GLU A 348 15.02 9.76 4.91
N ARG A 349 16.17 9.89 4.25
CA ARG A 349 16.36 9.43 2.87
C ARG A 349 16.13 7.93 2.70
N SER A 350 16.63 7.11 3.62
CA SER A 350 16.43 5.63 3.63
C SER A 350 14.94 5.29 3.67
N LEU A 351 14.18 5.97 4.52
CA LEU A 351 12.73 5.82 4.62
C LEU A 351 12.03 6.27 3.34
N LYS A 352 12.42 7.40 2.74
CA LYS A 352 11.87 7.85 1.44
C LYS A 352 12.12 6.84 0.32
N VAL A 353 13.31 6.24 0.26
CA VAL A 353 13.64 5.14 -0.68
C VAL A 353 12.73 3.93 -0.44
N TYR A 354 12.58 3.52 0.81
CA TYR A 354 11.72 2.40 1.17
C TYR A 354 10.26 2.66 0.80
N ILE A 355 9.70 3.82 1.17
CA ILE A 355 8.33 4.22 0.86
C ILE A 355 8.09 4.23 -0.65
N LYS A 356 8.99 4.86 -1.42
CA LYS A 356 8.89 4.88 -2.89
C LYS A 356 8.94 3.47 -3.46
N THR A 357 9.81 2.61 -2.95
CA THR A 357 9.91 1.23 -3.44
C THR A 357 8.65 0.43 -3.11
N VAL A 358 8.17 0.43 -1.87
CA VAL A 358 6.97 -0.33 -1.46
C VAL A 358 5.71 0.13 -2.19
N THR A 359 5.55 1.43 -2.42
CA THR A 359 4.35 1.99 -3.06
C THR A 359 4.42 2.00 -4.59
N CYS A 360 5.62 2.13 -5.17
CA CYS A 360 5.80 2.35 -6.60
C CYS A 360 6.60 1.28 -7.31
N TYR A 361 7.15 0.27 -6.62
CA TYR A 361 7.86 -0.92 -7.15
C TYR A 361 7.92 -2.05 -6.08
N PRO A 362 6.77 -2.51 -5.53
CA PRO A 362 6.73 -3.38 -4.36
C PRO A 362 7.57 -4.65 -4.53
N GLU A 363 7.62 -5.21 -5.73
CA GLU A 363 8.40 -6.39 -6.09
C GLU A 363 9.91 -6.24 -5.88
N ARG A 364 10.42 -5.00 -5.82
CA ARG A 364 11.84 -4.68 -5.56
C ARG A 364 12.14 -4.49 -4.08
N THR A 365 11.14 -4.70 -3.20
CA THR A 365 11.32 -4.53 -1.75
C THR A 365 12.27 -5.59 -1.21
N THR A 366 13.28 -5.16 -0.44
CA THR A 366 14.28 -6.06 0.14
C THR A 366 14.35 -5.88 1.65
N LYS A 367 14.74 -6.95 2.36
CA LYS A 367 15.01 -6.91 3.81
C LYS A 367 16.01 -5.81 4.18
N ARG A 368 17.04 -5.60 3.35
CA ARG A 368 18.05 -4.55 3.60
C ARG A 368 17.42 -3.17 3.67
N MET A 369 16.48 -2.85 2.76
CA MET A 369 15.77 -1.58 2.83
C MET A 369 14.92 -1.51 4.10
N TYR A 370 14.19 -2.58 4.42
CA TYR A 370 13.37 -2.68 5.63
C TYR A 370 14.18 -2.44 6.92
N ASP A 371 15.36 -3.04 7.03
CA ASP A 371 16.24 -2.92 8.20
C ASP A 371 17.00 -1.58 8.24
N SER A 372 17.11 -0.88 7.11
CA SER A 372 18.00 0.29 7.00
C SER A 372 17.45 1.57 7.62
N TYR A 373 16.12 1.77 7.60
CA TYR A 373 15.45 2.93 8.18
C TYR A 373 14.98 2.63 9.60
N TRP A 374 14.89 3.66 10.45
CA TRP A 374 14.30 3.57 11.80
C TRP A 374 14.72 2.32 12.57
N ARG A 375 16.02 2.14 12.76
CA ARG A 375 16.61 0.92 13.34
C ARG A 375 16.20 0.67 14.79
N GLN A 376 15.81 1.73 15.48
CA GLN A 376 15.41 1.80 16.89
C GLN A 376 13.92 1.49 17.05
N PHE A 377 13.13 1.60 15.98
CA PHE A 377 11.69 1.39 16.01
C PHE A 377 11.36 -0.11 16.01
N LYS A 378 10.29 -0.44 16.72
CA LYS A 378 9.77 -1.79 16.83
C LYS A 378 9.28 -2.28 15.46
N HIS A 379 9.29 -3.60 15.31
CA HIS A 379 8.73 -4.24 14.13
C HIS A 379 7.25 -3.86 13.91
N SER A 380 6.44 -3.81 14.98
CA SER A 380 5.05 -3.37 14.91
C SER A 380 4.92 -1.94 14.38
N GLU A 381 5.81 -1.01 14.74
CA GLU A 381 5.77 0.37 14.23
C GLU A 381 6.08 0.42 12.73
N LYS A 382 6.98 -0.43 12.23
CA LYS A 382 7.23 -0.56 10.79
C LYS A 382 6.06 -1.21 10.04
N VAL A 383 5.36 -2.16 10.65
CA VAL A 383 4.09 -2.69 10.11
C VAL A 383 3.03 -1.59 10.08
N HIS A 384 2.94 -0.74 11.11
CA HIS A 384 2.07 0.42 11.12
C HIS A 384 2.38 1.39 9.97
N VAL A 385 3.66 1.65 9.67
CA VAL A 385 4.05 2.40 8.46
C VAL A 385 3.48 1.74 7.21
N ASN A 386 3.66 0.42 7.03
CA ASN A 386 3.12 -0.28 5.86
C ASN A 386 1.59 -0.19 5.75
N LEU A 387 0.86 -0.14 6.87
CA LEU A 387 -0.59 0.10 6.86
C LEU A 387 -0.93 1.51 6.33
N LEU A 388 -0.22 2.55 6.81
CA LEU A 388 -0.39 3.92 6.30
C LEU A 388 -0.10 4.01 4.80
N LEU A 389 1.00 3.41 4.34
CA LEU A 389 1.41 3.43 2.93
C LEU A 389 0.40 2.70 2.03
N MET A 390 -0.08 1.53 2.46
CA MET A 390 -1.10 0.75 1.77
C MET A 390 -2.37 1.57 1.57
N GLU A 391 -2.87 2.19 2.64
CA GLU A 391 -4.13 2.92 2.62
C GLU A 391 -4.03 4.25 1.86
N ALA A 392 -2.91 4.97 2.00
CA ALA A 392 -2.64 6.17 1.19
C ALA A 392 -2.59 5.84 -0.30
N ARG A 393 -1.94 4.73 -0.68
CA ARG A 393 -1.93 4.26 -2.06
C ARG A 393 -3.33 3.94 -2.56
N MET A 394 -4.10 3.17 -1.80
CA MET A 394 -5.47 2.81 -2.17
C MET A 394 -6.35 4.06 -2.37
N GLN A 395 -6.26 5.02 -1.44
CA GLN A 395 -7.02 6.26 -1.52
C GLN A 395 -6.63 7.09 -2.75
N ALA A 396 -5.33 7.24 -3.04
CA ALA A 396 -4.87 7.94 -4.23
C ALA A 396 -5.39 7.30 -5.53
N GLU A 397 -5.32 5.96 -5.65
CA GLU A 397 -5.83 5.24 -6.81
C GLU A 397 -7.34 5.45 -7.00
N LEU A 398 -8.11 5.37 -5.92
CA LEU A 398 -9.55 5.61 -5.95
C LEU A 398 -9.88 7.06 -6.34
N LEU A 399 -9.19 8.06 -5.78
CA LEU A 399 -9.48 9.46 -6.09
C LEU A 399 -9.31 9.77 -7.59
N TYR A 400 -8.24 9.26 -8.21
CA TYR A 400 -8.05 9.44 -9.66
C TYR A 400 -9.13 8.74 -10.49
N ALA A 401 -9.45 7.48 -10.15
CA ALA A 401 -10.44 6.70 -10.89
C ALA A 401 -11.86 7.29 -10.73
N LEU A 402 -12.25 7.64 -9.51
CA LEU A 402 -13.56 8.22 -9.21
C LEU A 402 -13.71 9.61 -9.82
N ARG A 403 -12.66 10.44 -9.80
CA ARG A 403 -12.66 11.74 -10.50
C ARG A 403 -12.87 11.57 -12.01
N ALA A 404 -12.25 10.56 -12.62
CA ALA A 404 -12.45 10.24 -14.03
C ALA A 404 -13.90 9.81 -14.32
N ILE A 405 -14.46 8.95 -13.46
CA ILE A 405 -15.86 8.52 -13.54
C ILE A 405 -16.79 9.74 -13.42
N THR A 406 -16.61 10.60 -12.41
CA THR A 406 -17.43 11.81 -12.23
C THR A 406 -17.40 12.69 -13.48
N ARG A 407 -16.20 12.95 -14.04
CA ARG A 407 -16.02 13.75 -15.27
C ARG A 407 -16.69 13.16 -16.50
N HIS A 408 -16.99 11.86 -16.50
CA HIS A 408 -17.74 11.24 -17.58
C HIS A 408 -19.25 11.34 -17.38
N LEU A 409 -19.70 11.36 -16.12
CA LEU A 409 -21.12 11.48 -15.78
C LEU A 409 -21.65 12.91 -15.94
N THR A 410 -20.76 13.90 -15.88
CA THR A 410 -21.02 15.32 -16.12
C THR A 410 -20.61 15.71 -17.52
#